data_AF-W8YSK8-F1
#
_entry.id   AF-W8YSK8-F1
#
_cell.length_a   1.000
_cell.length_b   1.000
_cell.length_c   1.000
_cell.angle_alpha   90.00
_cell.angle_beta   90.00
_cell.angle_gamma   90.00
#
_symmetry.space_group_name_H-M   'P 1'
#
loop_
_entity.id
_entity.type
_entity.pdbx_description
1 polymer ?
#
loop_
_entity_poly.entity_id
_entity_poly.type
_entity_poly.pdbx_seq_one_letter_code
_entity_poly.pdbx_strand_id
1 'polypeptide(L)' 'MKTRVHYPEETKWKVIEMKKDGYSNRTIMEKLGIKMFPKLRHG' A
#
# COMPACT_ATOMS: atom_id res chain seq x y z
N MET A 1 20.48 4.42 4.27
CA MET A 1 19.60 3.36 4.80
C MET A 1 18.37 3.24 3.91
N LYS A 2 18.18 2.10 3.23
CA LYS A 2 17.01 1.90 2.36
C LYS A 2 15.88 1.31 3.21
N THR A 3 14.98 2.16 3.70
CA THR A 3 13.78 1.77 4.46
C THR A 3 12.75 1.13 3.53
N ARG A 4 13.07 -0.04 2.98
CA ARG A 4 12.12 -0.80 2.18
C ARG A 4 11.18 -1.50 3.16
N VAL A 5 10.00 -0.95 3.35
CA VAL A 5 8.95 -1.59 4.15
C VAL A 5 8.64 -2.93 3.50
N HIS A 6 8.94 -4.01 4.22
CA HIS A 6 8.59 -5.36 3.80
C HIS A 6 7.15 -5.63 4.20
N TYR A 7 6.24 -5.54 3.23
CA TYR A 7 4.88 -6.03 3.40
C TYR A 7 4.86 -7.55 3.26
N PRO A 8 4.09 -8.26 4.11
CA PRO A 8 3.84 -9.68 3.94
C PRO A 8 3.22 -9.95 2.56
N GLU A 9 3.48 -11.14 2.03
CA GLU A 9 2.99 -11.52 0.70
C GLU A 9 1.46 -11.49 0.62
N GLU A 10 0.78 -11.91 1.69
CA GLU A 10 -0.67 -11.83 1.83
C GLU A 10 -1.22 -10.41 1.62
N THR A 11 -0.53 -9.39 2.14
CA THR A 11 -0.92 -7.99 1.95
C THR A 11 -0.79 -7.59 0.48
N LYS A 12 0.23 -8.08 -0.24
CA LYS A 12 0.42 -7.79 -1.66
C LYS A 12 -0.69 -8.43 -2.50
N TRP A 13 -1.06 -9.68 -2.20
CA TRP A 13 -2.14 -10.38 -2.89
C TRP A 13 -3.50 -9.69 -2.67
N LYS A 14 -3.82 -9.31 -1.43
CA LYS A 14 -5.04 -8.54 -1.11
C LYS A 14 -5.12 -7.22 -1.87
N VAL A 15 -4.01 -6.50 -2.03
CA VAL A 15 -3.97 -5.26 -2.84
C VAL A 15 -4.31 -5.54 -4.30
N ILE A 16 -3.80 -6.65 -4.86
CA ILE A 16 -4.05 -7.03 -6.27
C ILE A 16 -5.52 -7.40 -6.47
N GLU A 17 -6.10 -8.19 -5.57
CA GLU A 17 -7.53 -8.56 -5.62
C GLU A 17 -8.43 -7.33 -5.55
N MET A 18 -8.23 -6.47 -4.54
CA MET A 18 -9.04 -5.26 -4.40
C MET A 18 -8.87 -4.30 -5.59
N LYS A 19 -7.69 -4.27 -6.22
CA LYS A 19 -7.49 -3.45 -7.41
C LYS A 19 -8.24 -3.99 -8.63
N LYS A 20 -8.36 -5.31 -8.77
CA LYS A 20 -9.20 -5.95 -9.80
C LYS A 20 -10.68 -5.67 -9.58
N ASP A 21 -11.11 -5.61 -8.32
CA ASP A 21 -12.47 -5.24 -7.92
C ASP A 21 -12.78 -3.74 -8.08
N GLY A 22 -11.82 -2.94 -8.57
CA GLY A 22 -12.01 -1.51 -8.86
C GLY A 22 -11.82 -0.59 -7.66
N TYR A 23 -11.30 -1.09 -6.53
CA TYR A 23 -11.02 -0.22 -5.39
C TYR A 23 -9.87 0.74 -5.69
N SER A 24 -10.05 1.99 -5.25
CA SER A 24 -8.98 2.99 -5.32
C SER A 24 -7.84 2.62 -4.36
N ASN A 25 -6.60 3.00 -4.72
CA ASN A 25 -5.44 2.77 -3.86
C ASN A 25 -5.64 3.35 -2.44
N ARG A 26 -6.32 4.51 -2.32
CA ARG A 26 -6.63 5.12 -1.03
C ARG A 26 -7.49 4.20 -0.17
N THR A 27 -8.57 3.68 -0.74
CA THR A 27 -9.48 2.75 -0.06
C THR A 27 -8.78 1.45 0.32
N ILE A 28 -7.91 0.93 -0.55
CA ILE A 28 -7.11 -0.27 -0.27
C ILE A 28 -6.17 -0.04 0.90
N MET A 29 -5.45 1.09 0.90
CA MET A 29 -4.52 1.44 1.99
C MET A 29 -5.25 1.64 3.33
N GLU A 30 -6.40 2.30 3.32
CA GLU A 30 -7.22 2.50 4.51
C GLU A 30 -7.74 1.16 5.07
N LYS A 31 -8.28 0.30 4.20
CA LYS A 31 -8.77 -1.04 4.58
C LYS A 31 -7.65 -1.97 5.07
N LEU A 32 -6.45 -1.85 4.52
CA LEU A 32 -5.30 -2.69 4.90
C LEU A 32 -4.41 -2.07 5.98
N GLY A 33 -4.76 -0.89 6.51
CA GLY A 33 -3.94 -0.18 7.51
C GLY A 33 -2.55 0.19 7.01
N ILE A 34 -2.35 0.26 5.69
CA ILE A 34 -1.05 0.56 5.08
C ILE A 34 -0.83 2.05 5.17
N LYS A 35 0.06 2.47 6.07
CA LYS A 35 0.46 3.86 6.19
C LYS A 35 1.22 4.28 4.92
N MET A 36 0.59 5.08 4.07
CA MET A 36 1.27 5.78 2.99
C MET A 36 2.29 6.71 3.64
N PHE A 37 3.57 6.36 3.58
CA PHE A 37 4.59 7.38 3.74
C PHE A 37 4.46 8.27 2.50
N PRO A 38 4.05 9.56 2.63
CA PRO A 38 4.23 10.47 1.52
C PRO A 38 5.71 10.36 1.15
N LYS A 39 6.00 9.94 -0.09
CA LYS A 39 7.34 9.94 -0.64
C LYS A 39 7.90 11.32 -0.30
N LEU A 40 8.88 11.36 0.61
CA LEU A 40 9.42 12.60 1.16
C LEU A 40 9.61 13.59 0.02
N ARG A 41 8.82 14.67 0.06
CA ARG A 41 9.03 15.89 -0.71
C ARG A 41 10.42 16.34 -0.30
N HIS A 42 11.43 16.02 -1.11
CA HIS A 42 12.72 16.67 -0.99
C HIS A 42 12.47 18.12 -1.40
N GLY A 43 12.53 19.02 -0.41
CA GLY A 43 12.78 20.43 -0.67
C GLY A 43 14.23 20.64 -1.07
#